data_AF-A0A496YWB8-F1
#
_entry.id   AF-A0A496YWB8-F1
#
_cell.length_a   1.000
_cell.length_b   1.000
_cell.length_c   1.000
_cell.angle_alpha   90.00
_cell.angle_beta   90.00
_cell.angle_gamma   90.00
#
_symmetry.space_group_name_H-M   'P 1'
#
loop_
_entity.id
_entity.type
_entity.pdbx_description
1 polymer ?
#
loop_
_entity_poly.entity_id
_entity_poly.type
_entity_poly.pdbx_seq_one_letter_code
_entity_poly.pdbx_strand_id
1 'polypeptide(L)'
;MKDKHYLGILGIIISIIGWVVLGANHFPFVYMVVAPQYVNSLNALELMEQKGQVLKKGDRGFQEISEVIEILMARDLTPQITQIRPLRGGGDFLTLPAPSKFANRLRLEITFSNSTKQVWDIEGIRRAIKRRYLTLDVFLWGSVVFAVGLLLSLISLLIKEEK
;
A
#
# COMPACT_ATOMS: atom_id res chain seq x y z
N MET A 1 20.79 39.50 -2.45
CA MET A 1 21.32 38.66 -1.36
C MET A 1 20.25 37.83 -0.65
N LYS A 2 19.11 38.39 -0.21
CA LYS A 2 18.10 37.66 0.59
C LYS A 2 17.51 36.43 -0.12
N ASP A 3 17.19 36.53 -1.41
CA ASP A 3 16.44 35.48 -2.12
C ASP A 3 17.23 34.18 -2.35
N LYS A 4 18.56 34.27 -2.51
CA LYS A 4 19.44 33.08 -2.58
C LYS A 4 19.47 32.29 -1.28
N HIS A 5 19.56 32.99 -0.15
CA HIS A 5 19.57 32.33 1.16
C HIS A 5 18.24 31.63 1.43
N TYR A 6 17.11 32.24 1.05
CA TYR A 6 15.81 31.59 1.15
C TYR A 6 15.71 30.35 0.27
N LEU A 7 16.21 30.39 -0.97
CA LEU A 7 16.27 29.24 -1.88
C LEU A 7 17.11 28.08 -1.32
N GLY A 8 18.29 28.38 -0.76
CA GLY A 8 19.15 27.37 -0.12
C GLY A 8 18.51 26.75 1.13
N ILE A 9 17.89 27.57 2.00
CA ILE A 9 17.18 27.07 3.20
C ILE A 9 15.99 26.21 2.78
N LEU A 10 15.23 26.61 1.76
CA LEU A 10 14.12 25.81 1.21
C LEU A 10 14.61 24.46 0.67
N GLY A 11 15.73 24.46 -0.06
CA GLY A 11 16.35 23.24 -0.56
C GLY A 11 16.76 22.25 0.55
N ILE A 12 17.33 22.77 1.65
CA ILE A 12 17.68 21.97 2.83
C ILE A 12 16.43 21.39 3.49
N ILE A 13 15.38 22.21 3.70
CA ILE A 13 14.11 21.75 4.29
C ILE A 13 13.49 20.65 3.42
N ILE A 14 13.42 20.85 2.10
CA ILE A 14 12.90 19.84 1.17
C ILE A 14 13.73 18.56 1.21
N SER A 15 15.05 18.65 1.33
CA SER A 15 15.94 17.48 1.43
C SER A 15 15.70 16.70 2.72
N ILE A 16 15.48 17.38 3.85
CA ILE A 16 15.11 16.77 5.12
C ILE A 16 13.75 16.06 4.99
N ILE A 17 12.77 16.69 4.34
CA ILE A 17 11.47 16.07 4.09
C ILE A 17 11.62 14.82 3.23
N GLY A 18 12.40 14.87 2.15
CA GLY A 18 12.70 13.72 1.30
C GLY A 18 13.37 12.58 2.08
N TRP A 19 14.31 12.91 2.97
CA TRP A 19 14.93 11.93 3.87
C TRP A 19 13.93 11.28 4.84
N VAL A 20 13.03 12.07 5.43
CA VAL A 20 11.96 11.57 6.31
C VAL A 20 11.02 10.64 5.54
N VAL A 21 10.70 10.97 4.28
CA VAL A 21 9.89 10.11 3.40
C VAL A 21 10.62 8.80 3.07
N LEU A 22 11.92 8.83 2.79
CA LEU A 22 12.73 7.62 2.59
C LEU A 22 12.84 6.78 3.89
N GLY A 23 12.74 7.44 5.05
CA GLY A 23 12.68 6.83 6.37
C GLY A 23 11.29 6.34 6.80
N ALA A 24 10.30 6.24 5.91
CA ALA A 24 8.90 5.92 6.23
C ALA A 24 8.69 4.70 7.14
N ASN A 25 9.62 3.72 7.13
CA ASN A 25 9.59 2.59 8.06
C ASN A 25 9.59 2.99 9.54
N HIS A 26 10.16 4.14 9.89
CA HIS A 26 10.18 4.68 11.25
C HIS A 26 9.02 5.64 11.54
N PHE A 27 8.37 6.17 10.50
CA PHE A 27 7.35 7.23 10.61
C PHE A 27 6.03 6.79 9.95
N PRO A 28 5.12 6.13 10.69
CA PRO A 28 3.90 5.57 10.12
C PRO A 28 2.97 6.61 9.47
N PHE A 29 3.04 7.88 9.90
CA PHE A 29 2.27 8.98 9.29
C PHE A 29 2.68 9.25 7.84
N VAL A 30 3.91 8.92 7.43
CA VAL A 30 4.39 9.13 6.05
C VAL A 30 3.56 8.31 5.08
N TYR A 31 3.19 7.08 5.45
CA TYR A 31 2.34 6.24 4.60
C TYR A 31 0.94 6.81 4.41
N MET A 32 0.42 7.57 5.36
CA MET A 32 -0.89 8.22 5.23
C MET A 32 -0.89 9.31 4.16
N VAL A 33 0.24 9.99 3.96
CA VAL A 33 0.39 11.07 2.99
C VAL A 33 0.84 10.53 1.62
N VAL A 34 1.82 9.63 1.62
CA VAL A 34 2.52 9.19 0.40
C VAL A 34 1.86 7.96 -0.23
N ALA A 35 1.24 7.10 0.58
CA ALA A 35 0.60 5.86 0.11
C ALA A 35 -0.76 5.63 0.81
N PRO A 36 -1.74 6.53 0.64
CA PRO A 36 -3.05 6.41 1.30
C PRO A 36 -3.76 5.08 0.94
N GLN A 37 -3.53 4.57 -0.27
CA GLN A 37 -4.03 3.28 -0.76
C GLN A 37 -3.50 2.09 0.07
N TYR A 38 -2.25 2.15 0.52
CA TYR A 38 -1.66 1.15 1.41
C TYR A 38 -2.34 1.15 2.78
N VAL A 39 -2.55 2.34 3.35
CA VAL A 39 -3.21 2.51 4.64
C VAL A 39 -4.67 2.05 4.57
N ASN A 40 -5.40 2.41 3.52
CA ASN A 40 -6.77 1.96 3.29
C ASN A 40 -6.85 0.42 3.21
N SER A 41 -5.95 -0.20 2.45
CA SER A 41 -5.90 -1.66 2.29
C SER A 41 -5.61 -2.38 3.60
N LEU A 42 -4.65 -1.87 4.39
CA LEU A 42 -4.30 -2.46 5.68
C LEU A 42 -5.41 -2.30 6.70
N ASN A 43 -6.02 -1.11 6.78
CA ASN A 43 -7.15 -0.88 7.69
C ASN A 43 -8.33 -1.78 7.33
N ALA A 44 -8.61 -1.94 6.03
CA ALA A 44 -9.66 -2.83 5.56
C ALA A 44 -9.35 -4.29 5.91
N LEU A 45 -8.11 -4.76 5.72
CA LEU A 45 -7.69 -6.09 6.18
C LEU A 45 -7.82 -6.28 7.69
N GLU A 46 -7.41 -5.30 8.48
CA GLU A 46 -7.49 -5.34 9.94
C GLU A 46 -8.95 -5.38 10.42
N LEU A 47 -9.84 -4.61 9.80
CA LEU A 47 -11.27 -4.65 10.08
C LEU A 47 -11.89 -6.01 9.72
N MET A 48 -11.48 -6.62 8.61
CA MET A 48 -11.88 -7.98 8.26
C MET A 48 -11.38 -8.99 9.29
N GLU A 49 -10.15 -8.84 9.77
CA GLU A 49 -9.51 -9.73 10.74
C GLU A 49 -10.17 -9.66 12.12
N GLN A 50 -10.23 -8.45 12.68
CA GLN A 50 -10.70 -8.21 14.04
C GLN A 50 -12.23 -8.23 14.16
N LYS A 51 -12.93 -7.62 13.19
CA LYS A 51 -14.39 -7.45 13.26
C LYS A 51 -15.16 -8.43 12.40
N GLY A 52 -14.48 -9.20 11.54
CA GLY A 52 -15.16 -10.09 10.61
C GLY A 52 -15.95 -9.33 9.54
N GLN A 53 -15.57 -8.08 9.29
CA GLN A 53 -16.27 -7.21 8.35
C GLN A 53 -16.21 -7.81 6.94
N VAL A 54 -17.30 -7.70 6.20
CA VAL A 54 -17.35 -8.05 4.78
C VAL A 54 -17.09 -6.78 3.99
N LEU A 55 -16.14 -6.83 3.05
CA LEU A 55 -15.89 -5.73 2.13
C LEU A 55 -16.69 -5.94 0.83
N LYS A 56 -17.36 -4.88 0.39
CA LYS A 56 -18.12 -4.80 -0.86
C LYS A 56 -17.63 -3.64 -1.71
N LYS A 57 -18.00 -3.65 -3.00
CA LYS A 57 -17.74 -2.54 -3.92
C LYS A 57 -18.28 -1.23 -3.35
N GLY A 58 -17.39 -0.25 -3.17
CA GLY A 58 -17.70 1.04 -2.55
C GLY A 58 -17.16 1.21 -1.13
N ASP A 59 -16.77 0.12 -0.46
CA ASP A 59 -16.10 0.21 0.83
C ASP A 59 -14.64 0.67 0.67
N ARG A 60 -14.14 1.43 1.65
CA ARG A 60 -12.74 1.89 1.68
C ARG A 60 -11.80 0.67 1.73
N GLY A 61 -10.79 0.64 0.88
CA GLY A 61 -9.84 -0.47 0.79
C GLY A 61 -10.30 -1.63 -0.09
N PHE A 62 -11.57 -1.65 -0.56
CA PHE A 62 -12.06 -2.72 -1.43
C PHE A 62 -11.33 -2.72 -2.78
N GLN A 63 -11.26 -1.56 -3.43
CA GLN A 63 -10.63 -1.44 -4.74
C GLN A 63 -9.16 -1.83 -4.68
N GLU A 64 -8.43 -1.34 -3.68
CA GLU A 64 -7.01 -1.58 -3.54
C GLU A 64 -6.70 -3.06 -3.26
N ILE A 65 -7.50 -3.72 -2.41
CA ILE A 65 -7.36 -5.15 -2.16
C ILE A 65 -7.72 -5.96 -3.41
N SER A 66 -8.81 -5.60 -4.12
CA SER A 66 -9.22 -6.25 -5.36
C SER A 66 -8.14 -6.18 -6.43
N GLU A 67 -7.53 -5.01 -6.65
CA GLU A 67 -6.45 -4.87 -7.63
C GLU A 67 -5.22 -5.70 -7.26
N VAL A 68 -4.89 -5.85 -5.97
CA VAL A 68 -3.78 -6.71 -5.54
C VAL A 68 -4.09 -8.18 -5.80
N ILE A 69 -5.33 -8.60 -5.55
CA ILE A 69 -5.80 -9.97 -5.84
C ILE A 69 -5.72 -10.23 -7.35
N GLU A 70 -6.19 -9.30 -8.19
CA GLU A 70 -6.13 -9.42 -9.66
C GLU A 70 -4.69 -9.62 -10.15
N ILE A 71 -3.73 -8.84 -9.62
CA ILE A 71 -2.31 -9.02 -9.94
C ILE A 71 -1.80 -10.41 -9.52
N LEU A 72 -2.17 -10.87 -8.31
CA LEU A 72 -1.76 -12.19 -7.82
C LEU A 72 -2.34 -13.35 -8.63
N MET A 73 -3.50 -13.16 -9.24
CA MET A 73 -4.15 -14.18 -10.06
C MET A 73 -3.49 -14.37 -11.43
N ALA A 74 -2.66 -13.42 -11.88
CA ALA A 74 -1.76 -13.49 -13.04
C ALA A 74 -2.37 -14.02 -14.37
N ARG A 75 -3.69 -14.17 -14.48
CA ARG A 75 -4.36 -14.83 -15.62
C ARG A 75 -5.80 -14.34 -15.75
N ASP A 76 -6.15 -13.83 -16.94
CA ASP A 76 -7.40 -13.89 -17.74
C ASP A 76 -8.80 -13.95 -17.09
N LEU A 77 -8.91 -13.83 -15.78
CA LEU A 77 -10.18 -13.80 -15.07
C LEU A 77 -10.61 -12.35 -14.99
N THR A 78 -11.47 -12.00 -15.94
CA THR A 78 -12.32 -10.81 -16.00
C THR A 78 -13.54 -10.79 -15.05
N PRO A 79 -13.81 -11.71 -14.10
CA PRO A 79 -14.94 -11.49 -13.23
C PRO A 79 -14.58 -10.42 -12.21
N GLN A 80 -15.35 -9.34 -12.21
CA GLN A 80 -15.24 -8.31 -11.18
C GLN A 80 -15.43 -8.96 -9.81
N ILE A 81 -14.48 -8.72 -8.91
CA ILE A 81 -14.64 -9.07 -7.50
C ILE A 81 -15.84 -8.27 -6.99
N THR A 82 -16.82 -8.95 -6.42
CA THR A 82 -18.04 -8.33 -5.89
C THR A 82 -18.00 -8.20 -4.37
N GLN A 83 -17.35 -9.17 -3.71
CA GLN A 83 -17.33 -9.24 -2.26
C GLN A 83 -16.08 -9.99 -1.77
N ILE A 84 -15.50 -9.51 -0.66
CA ILE A 84 -14.41 -10.17 0.06
C ILE A 84 -14.89 -10.39 1.49
N ARG A 85 -14.91 -11.65 1.93
CA ARG A 85 -15.42 -12.06 3.25
C ARG A 85 -14.37 -12.81 4.05
N PRO A 86 -14.17 -12.51 5.33
CA PRO A 86 -13.36 -13.34 6.21
C PRO A 86 -14.07 -14.66 6.52
N LEU A 87 -13.39 -15.77 6.24
CA LEU A 87 -13.73 -17.10 6.72
C LEU A 87 -13.14 -17.24 8.13
N ARG A 88 -13.96 -16.95 9.14
CA ARG A 88 -13.64 -17.37 10.51
C ARG A 88 -13.81 -18.89 10.59
N GLY A 89 -12.78 -19.58 11.08
CA GLY A 89 -12.76 -21.03 11.20
C GLY A 89 -13.98 -21.53 11.98
N GLY A 90 -14.98 -22.02 11.26
CA GLY A 90 -16.27 -22.42 11.80
C GLY A 90 -17.18 -22.86 10.67
N GLY A 91 -17.00 -24.10 10.22
CA GLY A 91 -17.98 -24.87 9.44
C GLY A 91 -18.33 -24.34 8.05
N ASP A 92 -17.58 -24.79 7.04
CA ASP A 92 -18.19 -25.53 5.93
C ASP A 92 -17.12 -26.37 5.25
N PHE A 93 -17.18 -27.66 5.53
CA PHE A 93 -16.16 -28.68 5.27
C PHE A 93 -16.39 -29.41 3.95
N LEU A 94 -16.89 -28.73 2.93
CA LEU A 94 -17.14 -29.34 1.63
C LEU A 94 -16.17 -28.74 0.62
N THR A 95 -15.26 -29.58 0.13
CA THR A 95 -14.36 -29.41 -1.04
C THR A 95 -12.91 -28.93 -0.84
N LEU A 96 -12.14 -29.39 0.15
CA LEU A 96 -10.68 -29.44 0.00
C LEU A 96 -10.06 -30.75 0.53
N PRO A 97 -9.26 -31.48 -0.28
CA PRO A 97 -8.52 -32.64 0.19
C PRO A 97 -7.19 -32.18 0.82
N ALA A 98 -7.11 -32.17 2.15
CA ALA A 98 -5.93 -32.54 2.96
C ALA A 98 -5.99 -31.90 4.37
N PRO A 99 -5.70 -32.67 5.45
CA PRO A 99 -5.57 -32.14 6.80
C PRO A 99 -4.15 -31.59 6.97
N SER A 100 -3.91 -30.38 6.49
CA SER A 100 -2.66 -29.67 6.75
C SER A 100 -2.86 -28.73 7.93
N LYS A 101 -1.80 -28.60 8.75
CA LYS A 101 -1.64 -27.93 10.05
C LYS A 101 -1.97 -26.41 10.08
N PHE A 102 -3.05 -25.99 9.40
CA PHE A 102 -3.53 -24.62 9.26
C PHE A 102 -4.57 -24.27 10.33
N ALA A 103 -4.36 -24.72 11.56
CA ALA A 103 -5.11 -24.20 12.68
C ALA A 103 -4.74 -22.71 12.85
N ASN A 104 -5.74 -21.84 12.71
CA ASN A 104 -5.74 -20.43 13.10
C ASN A 104 -5.19 -19.36 12.14
N ARG A 105 -5.08 -19.61 10.83
CA ARG A 105 -4.85 -18.52 9.84
C ARG A 105 -6.18 -18.06 9.26
N LEU A 106 -6.52 -16.79 9.44
CA LEU A 106 -7.70 -16.18 8.81
C LEU A 106 -7.60 -16.32 7.29
N ARG A 107 -8.64 -16.85 6.66
CA ARG A 107 -8.73 -16.98 5.20
C ARG A 107 -9.78 -16.00 4.68
N LEU A 108 -9.58 -15.49 3.48
CA LEU A 108 -10.53 -14.62 2.80
C LEU A 108 -11.22 -15.41 1.68
N GLU A 109 -12.55 -15.43 1.71
CA GLU A 109 -13.40 -15.87 0.61
C GLU A 109 -13.64 -14.69 -0.33
N ILE A 110 -13.18 -14.83 -1.57
CA ILE A 110 -13.37 -13.84 -2.63
C ILE A 110 -14.49 -14.36 -3.52
N THR A 111 -15.55 -13.57 -3.62
CA THR A 111 -16.68 -13.83 -4.51
C THR A 111 -16.52 -13.04 -5.79
N PHE A 112 -16.59 -13.76 -6.90
CA PHE A 112 -16.50 -13.25 -8.26
C PHE A 112 -17.90 -13.20 -8.88
N SER A 113 -18.14 -12.24 -9.79
CA SER A 113 -19.41 -12.12 -10.49
C SER A 113 -19.86 -13.40 -11.23
N ASN A 114 -18.90 -14.23 -11.66
CA ASN A 114 -19.16 -15.41 -12.49
C ASN A 114 -19.00 -16.75 -11.73
N SER A 115 -19.35 -16.77 -10.43
CA SER A 115 -19.70 -17.96 -9.63
C SER A 115 -18.60 -18.79 -8.93
N THR A 116 -17.32 -18.71 -9.32
CA THR A 116 -16.28 -19.44 -8.58
C THR A 116 -15.87 -18.65 -7.35
N LYS A 117 -16.07 -19.20 -6.16
CA LYS A 117 -15.50 -18.64 -4.92
C LYS A 117 -14.06 -19.12 -4.78
N GLN A 118 -13.16 -18.22 -4.40
CA GLN A 118 -11.77 -18.61 -4.11
C GLN A 118 -11.38 -18.25 -2.69
N VAL A 119 -10.58 -19.13 -2.08
CA VAL A 119 -10.11 -18.98 -0.71
C VAL A 119 -8.63 -18.64 -0.71
N TRP A 120 -8.29 -17.50 -0.13
CA TRP A 120 -6.92 -16.97 -0.08
C TRP A 120 -6.46 -16.76 1.36
N ASP A 121 -5.14 -16.88 1.59
CA ASP A 121 -4.52 -16.59 2.89
C ASP A 121 -4.37 -15.07 3.06
N ILE A 122 -4.88 -14.53 4.18
CA ILE A 122 -4.80 -13.10 4.51
C ILE A 122 -3.35 -12.63 4.56
N GLU A 123 -2.42 -13.48 5.01
CA GLU A 123 -0.99 -13.16 5.12
C GLU A 123 -0.31 -13.07 3.74
N GLY A 124 -0.83 -13.80 2.75
CA GLY A 124 -0.39 -13.68 1.36
C GLY A 124 -0.77 -12.33 0.77
N ILE A 125 -2.03 -11.92 0.97
CA ILE A 125 -2.55 -10.63 0.50
C ILE A 125 -1.84 -9.46 1.22
N ARG A 126 -1.65 -9.55 2.53
CA ARG A 126 -0.91 -8.56 3.33
C ARG A 126 0.52 -8.34 2.80
N ARG A 127 1.24 -9.42 2.47
CA ARG A 127 2.59 -9.34 1.88
C ARG A 127 2.58 -8.74 0.48
N ALA A 128 1.58 -9.06 -0.34
CA ALA A 128 1.44 -8.50 -1.68
C ALA A 128 1.13 -6.99 -1.65
N ILE A 129 0.24 -6.54 -0.77
CA ILE A 129 -0.04 -5.11 -0.53
C ILE A 129 1.23 -4.38 -0.11
N LYS A 130 1.99 -4.92 0.86
CA LYS A 130 3.28 -4.37 1.28
C LYS A 130 4.22 -4.23 0.09
N ARG A 131 4.40 -5.29 -0.70
CA ARG A 131 5.33 -5.26 -1.84
C ARG A 131 4.91 -4.27 -2.93
N ARG A 132 3.61 -4.13 -3.21
CA ARG A 132 3.11 -3.21 -4.24
C ARG A 132 3.29 -1.76 -3.83
N TYR A 133 2.79 -1.37 -2.66
CA TYR A 133 2.68 0.04 -2.30
C TYR A 133 3.89 0.59 -1.53
N LEU A 134 4.57 -0.21 -0.70
CA LEU A 134 5.74 0.29 0.03
C LEU A 134 6.96 0.46 -0.87
N THR A 135 7.17 -0.48 -1.79
CA THR A 135 8.43 -0.52 -2.56
C THR A 135 8.44 0.48 -3.71
N LEU A 136 7.29 0.74 -4.33
CA LEU A 136 7.20 1.63 -5.49
C LEU A 136 6.91 3.06 -5.07
N ASP A 137 5.82 3.33 -4.36
CA ASP A 137 5.38 4.71 -4.15
C ASP A 137 6.29 5.48 -3.18
N VAL A 138 6.62 4.88 -2.04
CA VAL A 138 7.38 5.56 -0.99
C VAL A 138 8.83 5.82 -1.41
N PHE A 139 9.43 4.85 -2.10
CA PHE A 139 10.78 5.00 -2.65
C PHE A 139 10.82 6.04 -3.78
N LEU A 140 9.85 6.01 -4.71
CA LEU A 140 9.82 6.94 -5.84
C LEU A 140 9.59 8.38 -5.35
N TRP A 141 8.58 8.60 -4.50
CA TRP A 141 8.28 9.93 -3.96
C TRP A 141 9.40 10.46 -3.07
N GLY A 142 9.97 9.61 -2.20
CA GLY A 142 11.12 10.00 -1.37
C GLY A 142 12.33 10.41 -2.20
N SER A 143 12.63 9.65 -3.26
CA SER A 143 13.75 9.94 -4.16
C SER A 143 13.52 11.21 -4.98
N VAL A 144 12.31 11.45 -5.46
CA VAL A 144 11.96 12.65 -6.22
C VAL A 144 12.08 13.90 -5.35
N VAL A 145 11.49 13.88 -4.14
CA VAL A 145 11.55 15.02 -3.22
C VAL A 145 12.99 15.31 -2.80
N PHE A 146 13.77 14.28 -2.52
CA PHE A 146 15.19 14.41 -2.19
C PHE A 146 16.01 14.99 -3.35
N ALA A 147 15.81 14.48 -4.58
CA ALA A 147 16.50 14.98 -5.77
C ALA A 147 16.16 16.45 -6.06
N VAL A 148 14.90 16.85 -5.90
CA VAL A 148 14.48 18.25 -6.05
C VAL A 148 15.13 19.14 -4.99
N GLY A 149 15.18 18.70 -3.74
CA GLY A 149 15.85 19.44 -2.66
C GLY A 149 17.35 19.64 -2.91
N LEU A 150 18.04 18.60 -3.40
CA LEU A 150 19.44 18.68 -3.80
C LEU A 150 19.65 19.62 -4.99
N LEU A 151 18.80 19.53 -6.02
CA LEU A 151 18.89 20.41 -7.20
C LEU A 151 18.70 21.87 -6.82
N LEU A 152 17.71 22.18 -5.97
CA LEU A 152 17.49 23.55 -5.48
C LEU A 152 18.70 24.07 -4.69
N SER A 153 19.30 23.21 -3.85
CA SER A 153 20.50 23.56 -3.08
C SER A 153 21.71 23.80 -3.99
N LEU A 154 21.89 22.98 -5.03
CA LEU A 154 22.95 23.12 -6.04
C LEU A 154 22.76 24.38 -6.89
N ILE A 155 21.54 24.66 -7.35
CA ILE A 155 21.22 25.88 -8.10
C ILE A 155 21.52 27.12 -7.25
N SER A 156 21.15 27.11 -5.97
CA SER A 156 21.46 28.20 -5.05
C SER A 156 22.96 28.48 -4.93
N LEU A 157 23.81 27.45 -5.02
CA LEU A 157 25.27 27.57 -4.99
C LEU A 157 25.86 28.01 -6.34
N LEU A 158 25.22 27.62 -7.46
CA LEU A 158 25.69 27.91 -8.81
C LEU A 158 25.27 29.28 -9.34
N ILE A 159 24.21 29.89 -8.80
CA ILE A 159 23.92 31.29 -9.13
C ILE A 159 25.09 32.13 -8.61
N LYS A 160 25.94 32.60 -9.53
CA LYS A 160 27.07 33.48 -9.25
C LYS A 160 26.54 34.83 -8.75
N GLU A 161 27.23 35.47 -7.82
CA GLU A 161 26.97 36.88 -7.53
C GLU A 161 27.47 37.69 -8.73
N GLU A 162 26.55 38.28 -9.50
CA GLU A 162 26.92 39.45 -10.30
C GLU A 162 27.24 40.56 -9.30
N LYS A 163 28.53 40.89 -9.22
CA LYS A 163 29.08 42.03 -8.48
C LYS A 163 28.96 43.28 -9.33
#